data_AF-A0A945GRL7-F1
#
_entry.id   AF-A0A945GRL7-F1
#
_cell.length_a   1.000
_cell.length_b   1.000
_cell.length_c   1.000
_cell.angle_alpha   90.00
_cell.angle_beta   90.00
_cell.angle_gamma   90.00
#
_symmetry.space_group_name_H-M   'P 1'
#
loop_
_entity.id
_entity.type
_entity.pdbx_description
1 polymer ?
#
loop_
_entity_poly.entity_id
_entity_poly.type
_entity_poly.pdbx_seq_one_letter_code
_entity_poly.pdbx_strand_id
1 'polypeptide(L)'
;GRVLDGMTIAAVLKSDGLPPDMQWTKGKLNWEHRQIEGADFYFVSSRENKPLSTELSLRIDGRIPEFWYPDTGRTETCGVWRVEKGRAVIPLELDPYGSLFIVFRKPGSPQVTDLKGKGATIRTADGKAELIASKNGAYTVTTPSGTKAIQVDSLPEPETVSGPWAVSFLPNLGAPESAVFNQLISWTDHSSEGIKYFSGTATYRCEVGARNRLGVEGDCPFFGRLDVVCNTTYTRRDS
;
A
#
# COMPACT_ATOMS: atom_id res chain seq x y z
N GLY A 1 -44.29 -9.57 -5.58
CA GLY A 1 -43.34 -10.07 -4.57
C GLY A 1 -43.33 -11.59 -4.61
N ARG A 2 -42.22 -12.22 -4.23
CA ARG A 2 -42.03 -13.69 -4.23
C ARG A 2 -41.45 -14.07 -2.86
N VAL A 3 -41.97 -15.11 -2.22
CA VAL A 3 -41.41 -15.68 -0.99
C VAL A 3 -40.67 -16.95 -1.38
N LEU A 4 -39.43 -17.09 -0.90
CA LEU A 4 -38.57 -18.21 -1.21
C LEU A 4 -38.08 -18.86 0.08
N ASP A 5 -38.22 -20.18 0.13
CA ASP A 5 -37.85 -21.01 1.26
C ASP A 5 -36.81 -22.07 0.83
N GLY A 6 -35.90 -22.45 1.72
CA GLY A 6 -34.87 -23.46 1.48
C GLY A 6 -33.70 -23.04 0.56
N MET A 7 -33.61 -21.79 0.11
CA MET A 7 -32.50 -21.27 -0.71
C MET A 7 -31.63 -20.28 0.08
N THR A 8 -30.32 -20.26 -0.21
CA THR A 8 -29.44 -19.19 0.29
C THR A 8 -29.71 -17.89 -0.46
N ILE A 9 -29.50 -16.73 0.19
CA ILE A 9 -29.66 -15.41 -0.45
C ILE A 9 -28.83 -15.33 -1.75
N ALA A 10 -27.61 -15.87 -1.74
CA ALA A 10 -26.74 -15.90 -2.92
C ALA A 10 -27.34 -16.72 -4.07
N ALA A 11 -27.98 -17.86 -3.78
CA ALA A 11 -28.63 -18.69 -4.80
C ALA A 11 -29.85 -17.98 -5.40
N VAL A 12 -30.64 -17.31 -4.56
CA VAL A 12 -31.79 -16.50 -5.00
C VAL A 12 -31.33 -15.37 -5.93
N LEU A 13 -30.39 -14.54 -5.48
CA LEU A 13 -29.87 -13.42 -6.27
C LEU A 13 -29.29 -13.88 -7.61
N LYS A 14 -28.56 -15.01 -7.61
CA LYS A 14 -28.04 -15.60 -8.85
C LYS A 14 -29.17 -16.03 -9.79
N SER A 15 -30.25 -16.63 -9.28
CA SER A 15 -31.40 -17.03 -10.09
C SER A 15 -32.14 -15.83 -10.70
N ASP A 16 -32.08 -14.68 -10.04
CA ASP A 16 -32.65 -13.41 -10.51
C ASP A 16 -31.67 -12.62 -11.41
N GLY A 17 -30.54 -13.22 -11.79
CA GLY A 17 -29.55 -12.58 -12.67
C GLY A 17 -28.73 -11.47 -12.00
N LEU A 18 -28.71 -11.41 -10.66
CA LEU A 18 -27.93 -10.46 -9.87
C LEU A 18 -26.61 -11.10 -9.41
N PRO A 19 -25.50 -10.93 -10.15
CA PRO A 19 -24.21 -11.45 -9.72
C PRO A 19 -23.70 -10.72 -8.47
N PRO A 20 -22.78 -11.34 -7.70
CA PRO A 20 -22.18 -10.71 -6.53
C PRO A 20 -21.60 -9.34 -6.86
N ASP A 21 -21.70 -8.40 -5.93
CA ASP A 21 -21.17 -7.05 -6.10
C ASP A 21 -19.63 -7.07 -6.08
N MET A 22 -19.05 -7.70 -5.07
CA MET A 22 -17.62 -7.97 -4.96
C MET A 22 -17.37 -9.48 -4.80
N GLN A 23 -16.31 -9.96 -5.42
CA GLN A 23 -15.75 -11.31 -5.24
C GLN A 23 -14.24 -11.19 -5.07
N TRP A 24 -13.60 -12.18 -4.43
CA TRP A 24 -12.16 -12.22 -4.30
C TRP A 24 -11.63 -13.65 -4.30
N THR A 25 -10.34 -13.82 -4.58
CA THR A 25 -9.75 -15.15 -4.81
C THR A 25 -9.34 -15.88 -3.53
N LYS A 26 -8.89 -15.17 -2.49
CA LYS A 26 -8.43 -15.78 -1.22
C LYS A 26 -8.35 -14.80 -0.06
N GLY A 27 -8.31 -15.33 1.16
CA GLY A 27 -8.19 -14.55 2.40
C GLY A 27 -9.53 -14.13 3.00
N LYS A 28 -9.49 -13.67 4.25
CA LYS A 28 -10.66 -13.19 4.99
C LYS A 28 -10.72 -11.68 4.94
N LEU A 29 -11.71 -11.16 4.20
CA LEU A 29 -11.96 -9.72 4.06
C LEU A 29 -13.30 -9.35 4.71
N ASN A 30 -13.33 -8.20 5.37
CA ASN A 30 -14.58 -7.46 5.55
C ASN A 30 -14.65 -6.39 4.46
N TRP A 31 -15.85 -6.08 3.98
CA TRP A 31 -16.03 -5.05 2.98
C TRP A 31 -17.39 -4.38 3.07
N GLU A 32 -17.44 -3.14 2.59
CA GLU A 32 -18.67 -2.36 2.40
C GLU A 32 -18.59 -1.66 1.04
N HIS A 33 -19.75 -1.42 0.43
CA HIS A 33 -19.87 -0.62 -0.78
C HIS A 33 -20.89 0.50 -0.57
N ARG A 34 -20.52 1.74 -0.92
CA ARG A 34 -21.40 2.90 -0.92
C ARG A 34 -21.31 3.64 -2.24
N GLN A 35 -22.44 4.18 -2.67
CA GLN A 35 -22.50 5.13 -3.77
C GLN A 35 -22.78 6.52 -3.22
N ILE A 36 -21.94 7.48 -3.58
CA ILE A 36 -22.02 8.88 -3.12
C ILE A 36 -21.77 9.78 -4.32
N GLU A 37 -22.70 10.69 -4.62
CA GLU A 37 -22.57 11.67 -5.72
C GLU A 37 -22.17 11.05 -7.07
N GLY A 38 -22.68 9.84 -7.35
CA GLY A 38 -22.41 9.12 -8.58
C GLY A 38 -21.05 8.41 -8.64
N ALA A 39 -20.27 8.41 -7.55
CA ALA A 39 -19.05 7.63 -7.38
C ALA A 39 -19.29 6.38 -6.51
N ASP A 40 -18.53 5.32 -6.77
CA ASP A 40 -18.57 4.07 -6.01
C ASP A 40 -17.37 3.99 -5.07
N PHE A 41 -17.63 3.67 -3.80
CA PHE A 41 -16.63 3.52 -2.74
C PHE A 41 -16.71 2.12 -2.16
N TYR A 42 -15.68 1.30 -2.39
CA TYR A 42 -15.50 0.02 -1.72
C TYR A 42 -14.50 0.18 -0.59
N PHE A 43 -14.91 -0.08 0.65
CA PHE A 43 -13.98 -0.24 1.77
C PHE A 43 -13.64 -1.72 1.90
N VAL A 44 -12.35 -2.06 1.97
CA VAL A 44 -11.89 -3.44 2.12
C VAL A 44 -10.87 -3.50 3.24
N SER A 45 -11.04 -4.44 4.16
CA SER A 45 -10.10 -4.66 5.27
C SER A 45 -9.78 -6.14 5.46
N SER A 46 -8.50 -6.46 5.62
CA SER A 46 -8.02 -7.80 5.93
C SER A 46 -8.28 -8.14 7.40
N ARG A 47 -8.70 -9.38 7.66
CA ARG A 47 -8.76 -9.96 9.01
C ARG A 47 -7.55 -10.84 9.34
N GLU A 48 -6.59 -10.92 8.43
CA GLU A 48 -5.41 -11.77 8.56
C GLU A 48 -4.29 -11.04 9.31
N ASN A 49 -3.56 -11.75 10.16
CA ASN A 49 -2.38 -11.24 10.87
C ASN A 49 -1.08 -11.34 10.04
N LYS A 50 -1.22 -11.58 8.73
CA LYS A 50 -0.15 -11.72 7.75
C LYS A 50 -0.52 -10.90 6.51
N PRO A 51 0.46 -10.47 5.71
CA PRO A 51 0.17 -9.82 4.43
C PRO A 51 -0.74 -10.71 3.57
N LEU A 52 -1.73 -10.09 2.94
CA LEU A 52 -2.70 -10.73 2.07
C LEU A 52 -2.59 -10.18 0.65
N SER A 53 -2.08 -11.03 -0.23
CA SER A 53 -2.20 -10.87 -1.68
C SER A 53 -3.51 -11.49 -2.14
N THR A 54 -4.39 -10.76 -2.81
CA THR A 54 -5.62 -11.29 -3.40
C THR A 54 -5.99 -10.55 -4.67
N GLU A 55 -6.96 -11.06 -5.40
CA GLU A 55 -7.52 -10.39 -6.56
C GLU A 55 -9.00 -10.15 -6.31
N LEU A 56 -9.42 -8.90 -6.44
CA LEU A 56 -10.81 -8.49 -6.31
C LEU A 56 -11.47 -8.43 -7.69
N SER A 57 -12.72 -8.85 -7.79
CA SER A 57 -13.57 -8.65 -8.96
C SER A 57 -14.79 -7.86 -8.53
N LEU A 58 -14.88 -6.61 -8.98
CA LEU A 58 -15.90 -5.62 -8.60
C LEU A 58 -16.89 -5.41 -9.74
N ARG A 59 -18.18 -5.25 -9.41
CA ARG A 59 -19.24 -5.01 -10.40
C ARG A 59 -19.27 -3.56 -10.88
N ILE A 60 -18.11 -3.09 -11.35
CA ILE A 60 -17.90 -1.76 -11.92
C ILE A 60 -17.31 -1.94 -13.32
N ASP A 61 -17.79 -1.14 -14.26
CA ASP A 61 -17.32 -1.12 -15.65
C ASP A 61 -17.10 0.34 -16.10
N GLY A 62 -16.16 0.53 -17.02
CA GLY A 62 -15.89 1.82 -17.67
C GLY A 62 -15.37 2.93 -16.73
N ARG A 63 -14.90 2.61 -15.53
CA ARG A 63 -14.37 3.58 -14.55
C ARG A 63 -12.99 3.16 -14.05
N ILE A 64 -12.16 4.16 -13.76
CA ILE A 64 -10.79 3.97 -13.27
C ILE A 64 -10.82 3.78 -11.75
N PRO A 65 -10.22 2.69 -11.20
CA PRO A 65 -10.04 2.54 -9.77
C PRO A 65 -8.96 3.46 -9.23
N GLU A 66 -9.24 4.08 -8.10
CA GLU A 66 -8.28 4.83 -7.27
C GLU A 66 -8.13 4.11 -5.92
N PHE A 67 -6.90 4.02 -5.42
CA PHE A 67 -6.55 3.52 -4.09
C PHE A 67 -6.42 4.68 -3.13
N TRP A 68 -7.22 4.64 -2.07
CA TRP A 68 -7.28 5.68 -1.05
C TRP A 68 -6.92 5.04 0.30
N TYR A 69 -5.76 5.42 0.82
CA TYR A 69 -5.16 4.86 2.03
C TYR A 69 -5.67 5.63 3.25
N PRO A 70 -6.53 5.04 4.10
CA PRO A 70 -7.21 5.76 5.18
C PRO A 70 -6.28 6.17 6.33
N ASP A 71 -5.16 5.47 6.49
CA ASP A 71 -4.14 5.70 7.51
C ASP A 71 -3.24 6.91 7.19
N THR A 72 -2.94 7.13 5.90
CA THR A 72 -2.01 8.17 5.44
C THR A 72 -2.71 9.33 4.73
N GLY A 73 -3.96 9.15 4.29
CA GLY A 73 -4.66 10.09 3.41
C GLY A 73 -4.15 10.12 1.98
N ARG A 74 -3.17 9.26 1.63
CA ARG A 74 -2.65 9.15 0.26
C ARG A 74 -3.72 8.62 -0.67
N THR A 75 -3.82 9.22 -1.85
CA THR A 75 -4.66 8.74 -2.94
C THR A 75 -3.83 8.52 -4.19
N GLU A 76 -4.06 7.43 -4.90
CA GLU A 76 -3.40 7.17 -6.18
C GLU A 76 -4.29 6.41 -7.15
N THR A 77 -4.00 6.52 -8.44
CA THR A 77 -4.67 5.70 -9.45
C THR A 77 -4.11 4.28 -9.40
N CYS A 78 -5.01 3.28 -9.43
CA CYS A 78 -4.62 1.88 -9.51
C CYS A 78 -3.92 1.61 -10.85
N GLY A 79 -2.62 1.33 -10.78
CA GLY A 79 -1.78 1.20 -11.97
C GLY A 79 -1.97 -0.09 -12.77
N VAL A 80 -2.40 -1.19 -12.12
CA VAL A 80 -2.61 -2.49 -12.76
C VAL A 80 -4.00 -3.00 -12.42
N TRP A 81 -4.85 -3.14 -13.44
CA TRP A 81 -6.18 -3.72 -13.31
C TRP A 81 -6.69 -4.08 -14.70
N ARG A 82 -7.73 -4.91 -14.77
CA ARG A 82 -8.29 -5.33 -16.06
C ARG A 82 -9.80 -5.40 -16.00
N VAL A 83 -10.44 -5.45 -17.16
CA VAL A 83 -11.87 -5.70 -17.26
C VAL A 83 -12.08 -7.13 -17.73
N GLU A 84 -12.78 -7.94 -16.92
CA GLU A 84 -13.19 -9.29 -17.29
C GLU A 84 -14.69 -9.44 -17.13
N LYS A 85 -15.39 -9.81 -18.21
CA LYS A 85 -16.84 -10.04 -18.19
C LYS A 85 -17.63 -8.85 -17.61
N GLY A 86 -17.23 -7.62 -17.94
CA GLY A 86 -17.86 -6.38 -17.47
C GLY A 86 -17.61 -6.07 -15.99
N ARG A 87 -16.51 -6.58 -15.43
CA ARG A 87 -16.10 -6.36 -14.03
C ARG A 87 -14.66 -5.85 -13.97
N ALA A 88 -14.41 -4.87 -13.12
CA ALA A 88 -13.06 -4.44 -12.78
C ALA A 88 -12.39 -5.52 -11.91
N VAL A 89 -11.27 -6.04 -12.39
CA VAL A 89 -10.45 -7.04 -11.71
C VAL A 89 -9.15 -6.40 -11.27
N ILE A 90 -8.92 -6.37 -9.96
CA ILE A 90 -7.89 -5.57 -9.31
C ILE A 90 -7.02 -6.48 -8.44
N PRO A 91 -5.72 -6.65 -8.75
CA PRO A 91 -4.78 -7.25 -7.81
C PRO A 91 -4.61 -6.30 -6.61
N LEU A 92 -4.68 -6.85 -5.41
CA LEU A 92 -4.63 -6.11 -4.15
C LEU A 92 -3.65 -6.79 -3.19
N GLU A 93 -2.75 -6.01 -2.63
CA GLU A 93 -1.89 -6.38 -1.51
C GLU A 93 -2.32 -5.57 -0.29
N LEU A 94 -2.61 -6.25 0.81
CA LEU A 94 -2.90 -5.63 2.11
C LEU A 94 -1.89 -6.10 3.14
N ASP A 95 -1.44 -5.18 3.99
CA ASP A 95 -0.68 -5.51 5.19
C ASP A 95 -1.52 -6.33 6.19
N PRO A 96 -0.89 -6.96 7.21
CA PRO A 96 -1.60 -7.56 8.33
C PRO A 96 -2.63 -6.58 8.91
N TYR A 97 -3.89 -6.99 8.97
CA TYR A 97 -5.02 -6.14 9.38
C TYR A 97 -5.18 -4.83 8.60
N GLY A 98 -4.52 -4.70 7.45
CA GLY A 98 -4.55 -3.52 6.60
C GLY A 98 -5.92 -3.28 5.98
N SER A 99 -6.17 -2.04 5.61
CA SER A 99 -7.41 -1.63 4.95
C SER A 99 -7.16 -0.61 3.84
N LEU A 100 -8.06 -0.56 2.88
CA LEU A 100 -7.97 0.29 1.71
C LEU A 100 -9.37 0.68 1.22
N PHE A 101 -9.52 1.90 0.72
CA PHE A 101 -10.65 2.29 -0.11
C PHE A 101 -10.29 2.13 -1.59
N ILE A 102 -11.19 1.50 -2.35
CA ILE A 102 -11.14 1.44 -3.81
C ILE A 102 -12.28 2.29 -4.32
N VAL A 103 -11.94 3.39 -4.99
CA VAL A 103 -12.89 4.44 -5.35
C VAL A 103 -12.96 4.58 -6.88
N PHE A 104 -14.18 4.64 -7.42
CA PHE A 104 -14.44 4.83 -8.84
C PHE A 104 -15.20 6.13 -9.06
N ARG A 105 -14.49 7.18 -9.49
CA ARG A 105 -15.08 8.52 -9.72
C ARG A 105 -15.03 8.95 -11.18
N LYS A 106 -14.02 8.48 -11.92
CA LYS A 106 -13.70 8.95 -13.27
C LYS A 106 -13.94 7.84 -14.28
N PRO A 107 -14.51 8.14 -15.46
CA PRO A 107 -14.59 7.18 -16.55
C PRO A 107 -13.19 6.85 -17.07
N GLY A 108 -13.02 5.64 -17.60
CA GLY A 108 -11.80 5.25 -18.30
C GLY A 108 -11.58 3.75 -18.38
N SER A 109 -10.44 3.37 -18.95
CA SER A 109 -10.03 2.00 -19.23
C SER A 109 -8.61 1.74 -18.70
N PRO A 110 -8.25 0.45 -18.48
CA PRO A 110 -6.92 0.12 -17.96
C PRO A 110 -5.83 0.43 -18.98
N GLN A 111 -4.73 1.05 -18.53
CA GLN A 111 -3.52 1.22 -19.35
C GLN A 111 -2.59 0.00 -19.25
N VAL A 112 -2.53 -0.64 -18.07
CA VAL A 112 -1.78 -1.87 -17.81
C VAL A 112 -2.73 -2.89 -17.19
N THR A 113 -2.79 -4.07 -17.79
CA THR A 113 -3.70 -5.16 -17.42
C THR A 113 -3.04 -6.28 -16.63
N ASP A 114 -1.71 -6.41 -16.74
CA ASP A 114 -0.92 -7.37 -15.97
C ASP A 114 0.52 -6.88 -15.83
N LEU A 115 1.14 -7.20 -14.69
CA LEU A 115 2.55 -6.93 -14.39
C LEU A 115 3.18 -8.17 -13.77
N LYS A 116 4.25 -8.67 -14.40
CA LYS A 116 5.06 -9.77 -13.86
C LYS A 116 6.46 -9.29 -13.54
N GLY A 117 6.97 -9.73 -12.39
CA GLY A 117 8.28 -9.38 -11.85
C GLY A 117 8.15 -8.92 -10.40
N LYS A 118 9.10 -9.29 -9.54
CA LYS A 118 9.05 -8.96 -8.10
C LYS A 118 9.71 -7.62 -7.83
N GLY A 119 9.12 -6.82 -6.95
CA GLY A 119 9.66 -5.51 -6.59
C GLY A 119 9.42 -4.47 -7.68
N ALA A 120 8.26 -4.51 -8.34
CA ALA A 120 7.83 -3.44 -9.21
C ALA A 120 6.34 -3.15 -9.04
N THR A 121 5.97 -1.91 -9.32
CA THR A 121 4.59 -1.41 -9.36
C THR A 121 4.40 -0.57 -10.62
N ILE A 122 3.14 -0.29 -10.97
CA ILE A 122 2.82 0.72 -11.96
C ILE A 122 2.26 1.95 -11.24
N ARG A 123 2.85 3.11 -11.50
CA ARG A 123 2.32 4.40 -11.09
C ARG A 123 1.70 5.08 -12.29
N THR A 124 0.56 5.76 -12.11
CA THR A 124 0.03 6.65 -13.15
C THR A 124 0.38 8.09 -12.81
N ALA A 125 1.21 8.73 -13.62
CA ALA A 125 1.60 10.13 -13.49
C ALA A 125 1.32 10.84 -14.83
N ASP A 126 0.76 12.05 -14.80
CA ASP A 126 0.44 12.85 -15.99
C ASP A 126 -0.35 12.08 -17.07
N GLY A 127 -1.24 11.19 -16.63
CA GLY A 127 -2.06 10.35 -17.51
C GLY A 127 -1.32 9.20 -18.20
N LYS A 128 -0.07 8.91 -17.80
CA LYS A 128 0.75 7.83 -18.34
C LYS A 128 1.11 6.81 -17.26
N ALA A 129 1.09 5.54 -17.63
CA ALA A 129 1.60 4.46 -16.80
C ALA A 129 3.14 4.40 -16.84
N GLU A 130 3.75 4.41 -15.66
CA GLU A 130 5.18 4.31 -15.42
C GLU A 130 5.48 3.05 -14.60
N LEU A 131 6.45 2.26 -15.04
CA LEU A 131 6.98 1.14 -14.24
C LEU A 131 7.94 1.70 -13.19
N ILE A 132 7.66 1.43 -11.92
CA ILE A 132 8.55 1.74 -10.81
C ILE A 132 9.16 0.43 -10.32
N ALA A 133 10.46 0.23 -10.53
CA ALA A 133 11.18 -0.98 -10.13
C ALA A 133 12.11 -0.68 -8.94
N SER A 134 12.04 -1.52 -7.91
CA SER A 134 12.88 -1.48 -6.72
C SER A 134 13.93 -2.60 -6.70
N LYS A 135 13.99 -3.43 -7.74
CA LYS A 135 14.95 -4.53 -7.91
C LYS A 135 15.45 -4.62 -9.34
N ASN A 136 16.71 -5.04 -9.52
CA ASN A 136 17.19 -5.44 -10.83
C ASN A 136 16.47 -6.73 -11.25
N GLY A 137 16.13 -6.84 -12.53
CA GLY A 137 15.50 -8.03 -13.10
C GLY A 137 14.65 -7.77 -14.34
N ALA A 138 14.07 -8.87 -14.80
CA ALA A 138 13.16 -8.92 -15.93
C ALA A 138 11.71 -8.65 -15.48
N TYR A 139 11.08 -7.66 -16.10
CA TYR A 139 9.68 -7.31 -15.91
C TYR A 139 8.91 -7.49 -17.21
N THR A 140 7.68 -7.95 -17.10
CA THR A 140 6.76 -8.07 -18.23
C THR A 140 5.51 -7.26 -17.95
N VAL A 141 5.26 -6.25 -18.78
CA VAL A 141 4.09 -5.36 -18.69
C VAL A 141 3.14 -5.72 -19.81
N THR A 142 1.89 -6.04 -19.47
CA THR A 142 0.83 -6.26 -20.46
C THR A 142 -0.10 -5.07 -20.48
N THR A 143 -0.35 -4.54 -21.67
CA THR A 143 -1.28 -3.44 -21.96
C THR A 143 -2.40 -3.97 -22.86
N PRO A 144 -3.50 -3.22 -23.05
CA PRO A 144 -4.50 -3.57 -24.06
C PRO A 144 -3.92 -3.71 -25.48
N SER A 145 -2.83 -3.01 -25.79
CA SER A 145 -2.15 -3.08 -27.09
C SER A 145 -1.15 -4.23 -27.25
N GLY A 146 -0.87 -4.98 -26.17
CA GLY A 146 0.07 -6.09 -26.18
C GLY A 146 1.05 -6.07 -25.00
N THR A 147 1.99 -7.01 -25.04
CA THR A 147 2.93 -7.27 -23.96
C THR A 147 4.35 -6.80 -24.31
N LYS A 148 5.04 -6.17 -23.35
CA LYS A 148 6.42 -5.69 -23.47
C LYS A 148 7.28 -6.23 -22.32
N ALA A 149 8.45 -6.75 -22.65
CA ALA A 149 9.49 -7.08 -21.68
C ALA A 149 10.41 -5.87 -21.43
N ILE A 150 10.78 -5.65 -20.17
CA ILE A 150 11.64 -4.56 -19.70
C ILE A 150 12.71 -5.18 -18.80
N GLN A 151 13.98 -4.92 -19.10
CA GLN A 151 15.11 -5.32 -18.24
C GLN A 151 15.60 -4.11 -17.45
N VAL A 152 15.88 -4.33 -16.16
CA VAL A 152 16.46 -3.33 -15.27
C VAL A 152 17.70 -3.95 -14.64
N ASP A 153 18.90 -3.49 -15.01
CA ASP A 153 20.15 -4.17 -14.64
C ASP A 153 21.03 -3.36 -13.67
N SER A 154 20.72 -2.08 -13.42
CA SER A 154 21.65 -1.16 -12.73
C SER A 154 20.96 -0.22 -11.74
N LEU A 155 20.03 -0.73 -10.94
CA LEU A 155 19.60 -0.04 -9.73
C LEU A 155 20.74 0.01 -8.71
N PRO A 156 20.94 1.14 -8.03
CA PRO A 156 21.90 1.24 -6.93
C PRO A 156 21.48 0.30 -5.79
N GLU A 157 22.46 -0.27 -5.10
CA GLU A 157 22.17 -1.03 -3.88
C GLU A 157 21.54 -0.11 -2.81
N PRO A 158 20.53 -0.59 -2.06
CA PRO A 158 19.98 0.17 -0.96
C PRO A 158 21.07 0.55 0.04
N GLU A 159 21.15 1.84 0.37
CA GLU A 159 22.08 2.33 1.38
C GLU A 159 21.45 2.21 2.78
N THR A 160 22.12 1.50 3.69
CA THR A 160 21.67 1.37 5.07
C THR A 160 21.87 2.68 5.81
N VAL A 161 20.80 3.26 6.35
CA VAL A 161 20.88 4.39 7.29
C VAL A 161 21.29 3.88 8.67
N SER A 162 22.60 3.74 8.88
CA SER A 162 23.16 3.11 10.07
C SER A 162 23.16 4.01 11.32
N GLY A 163 23.11 5.32 11.15
CA GLY A 163 23.22 6.28 12.25
C GLY A 163 24.55 7.07 12.21
N PRO A 164 24.99 7.67 13.33
CA PRO A 164 24.38 7.58 14.66
C PRO A 164 22.99 8.25 14.72
N TRP A 165 22.13 7.72 15.57
CA TRP A 165 20.79 8.26 15.83
C TRP A 165 20.78 9.03 17.14
N ALA A 166 20.48 10.32 17.11
CA ALA A 166 20.13 11.08 18.29
C ALA A 166 18.67 10.77 18.64
N VAL A 167 18.44 10.16 19.80
CA VAL A 167 17.12 9.78 20.30
C VAL A 167 16.78 10.69 21.47
N SER A 168 15.66 11.40 21.40
CA SER A 168 15.16 12.25 22.48
C SER A 168 13.87 11.66 23.04
N PHE A 169 13.78 11.53 24.36
CA PHE A 169 12.63 10.96 25.04
C PHE A 169 11.79 12.06 25.69
N LEU A 170 10.48 11.83 25.81
CA LEU A 170 9.62 12.75 26.55
C LEU A 170 10.12 12.88 28.02
N PRO A 171 10.19 14.11 28.55
CA PRO A 171 10.73 14.35 29.89
C PRO A 171 9.84 13.76 30.99
N ASN A 172 10.45 13.51 32.16
CA ASN A 172 9.77 13.07 33.39
C ASN A 172 9.13 11.67 33.34
N LEU A 173 9.59 10.80 32.42
CA LEU A 173 9.10 9.42 32.27
C LEU A 173 10.20 8.36 32.53
N GLY A 174 11.23 8.71 33.29
CA GLY A 174 12.29 7.79 33.72
C GLY A 174 13.42 7.55 32.72
N ALA A 175 13.21 7.82 31.42
CA ALA A 175 14.27 7.85 30.42
C ALA A 175 15.14 9.11 30.53
N PRO A 176 16.41 9.08 30.08
CA PRO A 176 17.21 10.29 29.92
C PRO A 176 16.58 11.21 28.88
N GLU A 177 16.85 12.52 28.96
CA GLU A 177 16.35 13.50 27.98
C GLU A 177 16.76 13.14 26.54
N SER A 178 17.99 12.64 26.36
CA SER A 178 18.47 12.11 25.10
C SER A 178 19.49 10.98 25.27
N ALA A 179 19.65 10.18 24.21
CA ALA A 179 20.66 9.15 24.08
C ALA A 179 21.12 9.02 22.62
N VAL A 180 22.31 8.46 22.39
CA VAL A 180 22.82 8.17 21.05
C VAL A 180 22.78 6.67 20.80
N PHE A 181 22.12 6.29 19.70
CA PHE A 181 22.00 4.92 19.25
C PHE A 181 22.89 4.74 18.02
N ASN A 182 24.01 4.04 18.18
CA ASN A 182 24.91 3.73 17.06
C ASN A 182 24.34 2.66 16.13
N GLN A 183 23.35 1.90 16.62
CA GLN A 183 22.51 0.97 15.86
C GLN A 183 21.10 1.00 16.45
N LEU A 184 20.09 0.81 15.60
CA LEU A 184 18.71 0.67 16.06
C LEU A 184 18.54 -0.69 16.73
N ILE A 185 18.16 -0.67 18.00
CA ILE A 185 17.90 -1.85 18.84
C ILE A 185 16.54 -1.71 19.51
N SER A 186 15.94 -2.84 19.92
CA SER A 186 14.74 -2.81 20.76
C SER A 186 15.06 -2.09 22.08
N TRP A 187 14.14 -1.23 22.53
CA TRP A 187 14.29 -0.57 23.83
C TRP A 187 14.44 -1.58 24.96
N THR A 188 13.71 -2.69 24.92
CA THR A 188 13.75 -3.75 25.94
C THR A 188 15.12 -4.39 26.12
N ASP A 189 16.00 -4.23 25.13
CA ASP A 189 17.35 -4.79 25.12
C ASP A 189 18.41 -3.72 25.42
N HIS A 190 18.00 -2.48 25.65
CA HIS A 190 18.90 -1.37 25.97
C HIS A 190 19.45 -1.51 27.40
N SER A 191 20.72 -1.15 27.59
CA SER A 191 21.43 -1.30 28.88
C SER A 191 20.98 -0.29 29.95
N SER A 192 20.60 0.92 29.54
CA SER A 192 19.97 1.91 30.43
C SER A 192 18.56 1.47 30.84
N GLU A 193 18.34 1.22 32.13
CA GLU A 193 17.03 0.82 32.68
C GLU A 193 15.93 1.83 32.34
N GLY A 194 16.24 3.14 32.38
CA GLY A 194 15.29 4.19 32.04
C GLY A 194 14.77 4.12 30.60
N ILE A 195 15.60 3.67 29.67
CA ILE A 195 15.21 3.43 28.27
C ILE A 195 14.54 2.06 28.13
N LYS A 196 15.05 1.05 28.84
CA LYS A 196 14.54 -0.33 28.82
C LYS A 196 13.08 -0.44 29.20
N TYR A 197 12.68 0.35 30.20
CA TYR A 197 11.31 0.37 30.72
C TYR A 197 10.53 1.60 30.27
N PHE A 198 11.05 2.38 29.32
CA PHE A 198 10.37 3.57 28.82
C PHE A 198 9.08 3.19 28.10
N SER A 199 8.00 3.91 28.43
CA SER A 199 6.73 3.85 27.73
C SER A 199 6.29 5.28 27.39
N GLY A 200 6.29 5.60 26.11
CA GLY A 200 6.01 6.94 25.62
C GLY A 200 6.55 7.17 24.21
N THR A 201 6.54 8.43 23.77
CA THR A 201 7.07 8.83 22.48
C THR A 201 8.56 9.16 22.58
N ALA A 202 9.35 8.66 21.63
CA ALA A 202 10.72 9.09 21.42
C ALA A 202 10.87 9.65 19.99
N THR A 203 11.70 10.67 19.84
CA THR A 203 12.02 11.26 18.54
C THR A 203 13.40 10.80 18.11
N TYR A 204 13.50 10.20 16.93
CA TYR A 204 14.75 9.76 16.32
C TYR A 204 15.20 10.78 15.27
N ARG A 205 16.48 11.17 15.31
CA ARG A 205 17.10 12.03 14.30
C ARG A 205 18.42 11.43 13.86
N CYS A 206 18.62 11.34 12.55
CA CYS A 206 19.89 11.01 11.91
C CYS A 206 20.07 11.95 10.71
N GLU A 207 21.32 12.34 10.44
CA GLU A 207 21.68 13.06 9.22
C GLU A 207 22.33 12.08 8.26
N VAL A 208 21.81 12.00 7.03
CA VAL A 208 22.32 11.12 5.98
C VAL A 208 22.81 11.96 4.81
N GLY A 209 23.99 11.62 4.29
CA GLY A 209 24.48 12.19 3.04
C GLY A 209 23.77 11.52 1.86
N ALA A 210 22.85 12.22 1.20
CA ALA A 210 22.26 11.70 -0.04
C ALA A 210 23.29 11.82 -1.17
N ARG A 211 23.93 10.71 -1.55
CA ARG A 211 24.91 10.68 -2.67
C ARG A 211 24.26 10.81 -4.04
N ASN A 212 22.96 10.51 -4.15
CA ASN A 212 22.16 10.66 -5.36
C ASN A 212 20.92 11.52 -5.07
N ARG A 213 20.41 12.19 -6.11
CA ARG A 213 19.10 12.88 -6.06
C ARG A 213 18.07 11.90 -5.51
N LEU A 214 17.52 12.19 -4.34
CA LEU A 214 16.28 11.58 -3.89
C LEU A 214 15.25 11.82 -5.00
N GLY A 215 14.47 10.78 -5.31
CA GLY A 215 13.41 10.84 -6.31
C GLY A 215 12.48 12.03 -6.07
N VAL A 216 11.76 12.39 -7.14
CA VAL A 216 10.86 13.54 -7.22
C VAL A 216 9.96 13.62 -5.97
N GLU A 217 9.68 14.85 -5.53
CA GLU A 217 8.74 15.20 -4.45
C GLU A 217 7.54 14.20 -4.40
N GLY A 218 7.47 13.37 -3.36
CA GLY A 218 6.44 12.33 -3.21
C GLY A 218 6.95 10.89 -3.10
N ASP A 219 8.24 10.62 -3.36
CA ASP A 219 8.84 9.31 -3.07
C ASP A 219 9.12 9.17 -1.57
N CYS A 220 8.22 8.51 -0.83
CA CYS A 220 8.48 8.06 0.53
C CYS A 220 9.52 6.94 0.51
N PRO A 221 10.70 7.10 1.16
CA PRO A 221 11.61 5.98 1.32
C PRO A 221 10.94 4.85 2.10
N PHE A 222 11.07 3.62 1.61
CA PHE A 222 10.64 2.43 2.33
C PHE A 222 11.54 2.25 3.56
N PHE A 223 10.97 2.40 4.75
CA PHE A 223 11.62 2.00 5.99
C PHE A 223 11.28 0.54 6.28
N GLY A 224 12.24 -0.21 6.83
CA GLY A 224 12.07 -1.61 7.21
C GLY A 224 11.09 -1.79 8.38
N ARG A 225 11.21 -2.91 9.10
CA ARG A 225 10.34 -3.26 10.21
C ARG A 225 10.25 -2.14 11.25
N LEU A 226 9.02 -1.78 11.60
CA LEU A 226 8.66 -0.77 12.58
C LEU A 226 7.73 -1.42 13.62
N ASP A 227 8.05 -1.31 14.91
CA ASP A 227 7.26 -1.96 15.96
C ASP A 227 6.11 -1.04 16.50
N VAL A 228 6.07 0.26 16.18
CA VAL A 228 4.99 1.22 16.55
C VAL A 228 4.86 2.37 15.51
N VAL A 229 3.67 2.99 15.38
CA VAL A 229 3.38 4.19 14.55
C VAL A 229 4.51 5.23 14.56
N CYS A 230 5.03 5.57 13.37
CA CYS A 230 6.01 6.63 13.19
C CYS A 230 5.47 7.74 12.28
N ASN A 231 5.79 8.99 12.61
CA ASN A 231 5.71 10.10 11.65
C ASN A 231 7.13 10.42 11.19
N THR A 232 7.37 10.27 9.88
CA THR A 232 8.67 10.58 9.29
C THR A 232 8.61 11.96 8.66
N THR A 233 9.55 12.84 9.03
CA THR A 233 9.75 14.13 8.36
C THR A 233 11.13 14.13 7.73
N TYR A 234 11.21 14.42 6.44
CA TYR A 234 12.47 14.68 5.75
C TYR A 234 12.62 16.20 5.55
N THR A 235 13.78 16.74 5.89
CA THR A 235 14.11 18.13 5.63
C THR A 235 15.43 18.18 4.86
N ARG A 236 15.37 18.63 3.61
CA ARG A 236 16.56 18.89 2.81
C ARG A 236 17.23 20.18 3.30
N ARG A 237 18.51 20.12 3.67
CA ARG A 237 19.35 21.30 3.81
C ARG A 237 20.23 21.39 2.57
N ASP A 238 19.94 22.36 1.72
CA ASP A 238 20.88 22.75 0.67
C ASP A 238 21.96 23.64 1.31
N SER A 239 23.22 23.30 1.06
CA SER A 239 24.40 24.07 1.46
C SER A 239 24.63 25.28 0.57
#